data_AF-A0A4C1XLS4-F1
#
_entry.id   AF-A0A4C1XLS4-F1
#
_cell.length_a   1.000
_cell.length_b   1.000
_cell.length_c   1.000
_cell.angle_alpha   90.00
_cell.angle_beta   90.00
_cell.angle_gamma   90.00
#
_symmetry.space_group_name_H-M   'P 1'
#
loop_
_entity.id
_entity.type
_entity.pdbx_description
1 polymer ?
#
loop_
_entity_poly.entity_id
_entity_poly.type
_entity_poly.pdbx_seq_one_letter_code
_entity_poly.pdbx_strand_id
1 'polypeptide(L)'
;MIYYALKRGLTHKQCIDQLISTCGDEAPPKTTVYHWFSEFNRGRSMLTDEFEEGRAKSVVVPQNIDAVRELIMQDRHVTYREIRASLDISQKIELTGHPPYRLDLAPNDFSLIPSVKNK
;
A
#
# COMPACT_ATOMS: atom_id res chain seq x y z
N MET A 1 10.33 -15.69 12.06
CA MET A 1 10.57 -15.81 13.51
C MET A 1 9.29 -16.03 14.32
N ILE A 2 8.24 -15.20 14.19
CA ILE A 2 6.99 -15.33 14.97
C ILE A 2 6.30 -16.69 14.76
N TYR A 3 6.18 -17.15 13.51
CA TYR A 3 5.61 -18.48 13.19
C TYR A 3 6.36 -19.62 13.89
N TYR A 4 7.69 -19.55 13.91
CA TYR A 4 8.53 -20.56 14.57
C TYR A 4 8.35 -20.53 16.08
N ALA A 5 8.20 -19.34 16.68
CA ALA A 5 7.89 -19.19 18.10
C ALA A 5 6.54 -19.83 18.47
N LEU A 6 5.51 -19.65 17.62
CA LEU A 6 4.22 -20.32 17.78
C LEU A 6 4.35 -21.85 17.68
N LYS A 7 5.09 -22.37 16.69
CA LYS A 7 5.35 -23.82 16.55
C LYS A 7 6.09 -24.41 17.74
N ARG A 8 6.90 -23.61 18.44
CA ARG A 8 7.59 -24.00 19.68
C ARG A 8 6.73 -23.85 20.94
N GLY A 9 5.48 -23.38 20.82
CA GLY A 9 4.59 -23.15 21.96
C GLY A 9 5.02 -21.99 22.85
N LEU A 10 5.82 -21.05 22.33
CA LEU A 10 6.22 -19.87 23.10
C LEU A 10 5.03 -18.93 23.31
N THR A 11 4.96 -18.36 24.51
CA THR A 11 3.98 -17.30 24.81
C THR A 11 4.33 -16.00 24.08
N HIS A 12 3.35 -15.12 23.91
CA HIS A 12 3.54 -13.79 23.30
C HIS A 12 4.71 -13.03 23.95
N LYS A 13 4.78 -13.02 25.29
CA LYS A 13 5.83 -12.35 26.04
C LYS A 13 7.22 -12.91 25.70
N GLN A 14 7.37 -14.24 25.73
CA GLN A 14 8.63 -14.90 25.40
C GLN A 14 9.07 -14.63 23.96
N CYS A 15 8.13 -14.61 23.01
CA CYS A 15 8.42 -14.26 21.63
C CYS A 15 8.89 -12.81 21.49
N ILE A 16 8.23 -11.87 22.18
CA ILE A 16 8.60 -10.45 22.18
C ILE A 16 9.99 -10.26 22.80
N ASP A 17 10.25 -10.87 23.96
CA ASP A 17 11.54 -10.76 24.64
C ASP A 17 12.67 -11.36 23.78
N GLN A 18 12.41 -12.48 23.09
CA GLN A 18 13.37 -13.09 22.16
C GLN A 18 13.63 -12.20 20.93
N LEU A 19 12.58 -11.57 20.37
CA LEU A 19 12.72 -10.66 19.22
C LEU A 19 13.52 -9.41 19.61
N ILE A 20 13.24 -8.81 20.77
CA ILE A 20 14.00 -7.67 21.30
C ILE A 20 15.45 -8.07 21.56
N SER A 21 15.69 -9.24 22.14
CA SER A 21 17.04 -9.73 22.41
C SER A 21 17.85 -10.06 21.14
N THR A 22 17.19 -10.44 20.05
CA THR A 22 17.88 -10.86 18.81
C THR A 22 18.02 -9.71 17.81
N CYS A 23 17.01 -8.85 17.71
CA CYS A 23 16.91 -7.80 16.69
C CYS A 23 17.07 -6.38 17.26
N GLY A 24 17.07 -6.20 18.59
CA GLY A 24 17.26 -4.89 19.22
C GLY A 24 16.24 -3.86 18.73
N ASP A 25 16.73 -2.78 18.14
CA ASP A 25 15.91 -1.68 17.60
C ASP A 25 15.20 -2.05 16.28
N GLU A 26 15.73 -3.04 15.55
CA GLU A 26 15.08 -3.58 14.33
C GLU A 26 13.99 -4.60 14.68
N ALA A 27 13.72 -4.83 15.97
CA ALA A 27 12.67 -5.75 16.38
C ALA A 27 11.29 -5.24 15.93
N PRO A 28 10.43 -6.13 15.41
CA PRO A 28 9.08 -5.75 15.05
C PRO A 28 8.33 -5.27 16.30
N PRO A 29 7.46 -4.24 16.17
CA PRO A 29 6.72 -3.72 17.29
C PRO A 29 5.79 -4.79 17.86
N LYS A 30 5.50 -4.70 19.16
CA LYS A 30 4.68 -5.69 19.89
C LYS A 30 3.32 -5.91 19.21
N THR A 31 2.72 -4.86 18.65
CA THR A 31 1.46 -4.92 17.91
C THR A 31 1.52 -5.86 16.70
N THR A 32 2.60 -5.80 15.92
CA THR A 32 2.85 -6.71 14.80
C THR A 32 2.97 -8.16 15.28
N VAL A 33 3.62 -8.40 16.42
CA VAL A 33 3.73 -9.75 17.00
C VAL A 33 2.35 -10.30 17.40
N TYR A 34 1.51 -9.51 18.06
CA TYR A 34 0.15 -9.92 18.43
C TYR A 34 -0.75 -10.18 17.22
N HIS A 35 -0.67 -9.32 16.20
CA HIS A 35 -1.41 -9.48 14.96
C HIS A 35 -1.07 -10.84 14.31
N TRP A 36 0.22 -11.10 14.09
CA TRP A 36 0.66 -12.36 13.47
C TRP A 36 0.34 -13.60 14.31
N PHE A 37 0.46 -13.53 15.65
CA PHE A 37 0.02 -14.62 16.51
C PHE A 37 -1.48 -14.94 16.32
N SER A 38 -2.32 -13.91 16.22
CA SER A 38 -3.75 -14.08 16.00
C SER A 38 -4.04 -14.69 14.62
N GLU A 39 -3.36 -14.20 13.59
CA GLU A 39 -3.52 -14.69 12.21
C GLU A 39 -3.06 -16.15 12.05
N PHE A 40 -1.93 -16.52 12.65
CA PHE A 40 -1.46 -17.90 12.63
C PHE A 40 -2.38 -18.84 13.44
N ASN A 41 -2.92 -18.39 14.56
CA ASN A 41 -3.92 -19.16 15.32
C ASN A 41 -5.26 -19.31 14.56
N ARG A 42 -5.59 -18.38 13.65
CA ARG A 42 -6.73 -18.48 12.73
C ARG A 42 -6.50 -19.42 11.55
N GLY A 43 -5.32 -20.04 11.45
CA GLY A 43 -5.00 -21.02 10.42
C GLY A 43 -4.27 -20.47 9.20
N ARG A 44 -3.88 -19.17 9.18
CA ARG A 44 -2.93 -18.69 8.17
C ARG A 44 -1.60 -19.41 8.35
N SER A 45 -1.06 -19.95 7.27
CA SER A 45 0.21 -20.70 7.25
C SER A 45 1.23 -20.14 6.26
N MET A 46 0.83 -19.17 5.45
CA MET A 46 1.65 -18.55 4.44
C MET A 46 2.56 -17.50 5.08
N LEU A 47 3.88 -17.68 4.91
CA LEU A 47 4.93 -16.79 5.43
C LEU A 47 5.28 -15.66 4.45
N THR A 48 4.84 -15.79 3.21
CA THR A 48 4.97 -14.75 2.22
C THR A 48 3.89 -13.71 2.47
N ASP A 49 4.24 -12.45 2.26
CA ASP A 49 3.24 -11.40 2.06
C ASP A 49 2.22 -11.98 1.08
N GLU A 50 0.95 -12.09 1.51
CA GLU A 50 -0.11 -12.28 0.53
C GLU A 50 0.11 -11.16 -0.47
N PHE A 51 0.13 -11.48 -1.77
CA PHE A 51 0.25 -10.43 -2.78
C PHE A 51 -0.79 -9.38 -2.42
N GLU A 52 -0.34 -8.25 -1.89
CA GLU A 52 -1.20 -7.13 -1.58
C GLU A 52 -1.74 -6.73 -2.95
N GLU A 53 -2.96 -7.20 -3.24
CA GLU A 53 -3.75 -6.78 -4.39
C GLU A 53 -4.23 -5.35 -4.13
N GLY A 54 -3.30 -4.48 -3.72
CA GLY A 54 -3.42 -3.05 -3.88
C GLY A 54 -3.40 -2.71 -5.38
N ARG A 55 -3.17 -1.44 -5.71
CA ARG A 55 -3.20 -0.98 -7.11
C ARG A 55 -2.24 -1.80 -7.96
N ALA A 56 -2.78 -2.73 -8.76
CA ALA A 56 -2.01 -3.44 -9.76
C ALA A 56 -1.28 -2.40 -10.61
N LYS A 57 0.05 -2.44 -10.62
CA LYS A 57 0.88 -1.69 -11.59
C LYS A 57 0.77 -2.31 -12.99
N SER A 58 -0.36 -2.96 -13.29
CA SER A 58 -0.77 -3.42 -14.62
C SER A 58 -0.72 -2.27 -15.64
N VAL A 59 -0.89 -1.02 -15.18
CA VAL A 59 -0.82 0.18 -16.03
C VAL A 59 0.55 0.35 -16.74
N VAL A 60 1.65 -0.15 -16.19
CA VAL A 60 3.02 0.08 -16.74
C VAL A 60 3.73 -1.25 -17.01
N VAL A 61 3.08 -2.13 -17.76
CA VAL A 61 3.74 -3.32 -18.35
C VAL A 61 4.31 -2.91 -19.73
N PRO A 62 5.50 -3.38 -20.15
CA PRO A 62 6.07 -3.06 -21.46
C PRO A 62 5.08 -3.25 -22.62
N GLN A 63 4.25 -4.30 -22.54
CA GLN A 63 3.17 -4.59 -23.49
C GLN A 63 2.16 -3.43 -23.62
N ASN A 64 1.75 -2.83 -22.51
CA ASN A 64 0.83 -1.69 -22.52
C ASN A 64 1.50 -0.43 -23.07
N ILE A 65 2.79 -0.24 -22.80
CA ILE A 65 3.57 0.88 -23.36
C ILE A 65 3.66 0.75 -24.88
N ASP A 66 3.99 -0.44 -25.37
CA ASP A 66 4.11 -0.70 -26.81
C ASP A 66 2.75 -0.58 -27.50
N ALA A 67 1.67 -1.08 -26.91
CA ALA A 67 0.33 -0.94 -27.46
C ALA A 67 -0.14 0.53 -27.53
N VAL A 68 0.19 1.36 -26.52
CA VAL A 68 -0.07 2.82 -26.59
C VAL A 68 0.73 3.47 -27.72
N ARG A 69 1.99 3.09 -27.90
CA ARG A 69 2.84 3.62 -28.98
C ARG A 69 2.26 3.29 -30.36
N GLU A 70 1.82 2.05 -30.56
CA GLU A 70 1.18 1.62 -31.81
C GLU A 70 -0.10 2.40 -32.10
N LEU A 71 -0.96 2.62 -31.09
CA LEU A 71 -2.18 3.42 -31.25
C LEU A 71 -1.87 4.87 -31.67
N ILE A 72 -0.83 5.49 -31.10
CA ILE A 72 -0.40 6.85 -31.45
C ILE A 72 0.21 6.89 -32.86
N MET A 73 0.92 5.82 -33.28
CA MET A 73 1.46 5.72 -34.64
C MET A 73 0.36 5.53 -35.69
N GLN A 74 -0.70 4.80 -35.36
CA GLN A 74 -1.85 4.59 -36.23
C GLN A 74 -2.72 5.85 -36.36
N ASP A 75 -3.02 6.51 -35.23
CA ASP A 75 -3.73 7.79 -35.22
C ASP A 75 -3.12 8.74 -34.19
N ARG A 76 -2.53 9.83 -34.69
CA ARG A 76 -1.94 10.87 -33.85
C ARG A 76 -2.98 11.65 -33.02
N HIS A 77 -4.26 11.59 -33.39
CA HIS A 77 -5.34 12.26 -32.66
C HIS A 77 -6.04 11.36 -31.65
N VAL A 78 -5.54 10.14 -31.44
CA VAL A 78 -6.12 9.21 -30.48
C VAL A 78 -6.21 9.83 -29.09
N THR A 79 -7.40 9.81 -28.52
CA THR A 79 -7.69 10.42 -27.22
C THR A 79 -7.38 9.43 -26.09
N TYR A 80 -7.14 9.98 -24.90
CA TYR A 80 -6.96 9.15 -23.70
C TYR A 80 -8.13 8.18 -23.46
N ARG A 81 -9.38 8.57 -23.80
CA ARG A 81 -10.56 7.71 -23.61
C ARG A 81 -10.53 6.51 -24.54
N GLU A 82 -10.09 6.69 -25.78
CA GLU A 82 -9.98 5.63 -26.78
C GLU A 82 -8.82 4.68 -26.45
N ILE A 83 -7.66 5.22 -26.04
CA ILE A 83 -6.55 4.40 -25.56
C ILE A 83 -6.98 3.55 -24.36
N ARG A 84 -7.64 4.18 -23.38
CA ARG A 84 -8.15 3.51 -22.19
C ARG A 84 -9.14 2.40 -22.53
N ALA A 85 -10.07 2.66 -23.45
CA ALA A 85 -11.06 1.68 -23.89
C ALA A 85 -10.41 0.52 -24.65
N SER A 86 -9.41 0.81 -25.48
CA SER A 86 -8.71 -0.20 -26.30
C SER A 86 -7.85 -1.14 -25.47
N LEU A 87 -7.24 -0.63 -24.40
CA LEU A 87 -6.31 -1.38 -23.55
C LEU A 87 -6.94 -1.93 -22.26
N ASP A 88 -8.25 -1.69 -22.06
CA ASP A 88 -8.99 -2.01 -20.83
C ASP A 88 -8.24 -1.61 -19.54
N ILE A 89 -7.49 -0.50 -19.60
CA ILE A 89 -6.75 0.03 -18.45
C ILE A 89 -7.74 0.79 -17.59
N SER A 90 -8.62 0.06 -16.91
CA SER A 90 -9.45 0.67 -15.87
C SER A 90 -8.55 1.00 -14.67
N GLN A 91 -8.49 2.28 -14.32
CA GLN A 91 -8.13 2.66 -12.96
C GLN A 91 -9.21 2.05 -12.07
N LYS A 92 -8.96 0.86 -11.50
CA LYS A 92 -9.66 0.41 -10.31
C LYS A 92 -9.19 1.33 -9.17
N ILE A 93 -9.68 2.58 -9.20
CA ILE A 93 -9.80 3.36 -7.97
C ILE A 93 -10.90 2.61 -7.25
N GLU A 94 -10.54 1.70 -6.35
CA GLU A 94 -11.44 1.36 -5.27
C GLU A 94 -11.75 2.68 -4.59
N LEU A 95 -12.94 3.21 -4.87
CA LEU A 95 -13.55 4.27 -4.08
C LEU A 95 -13.82 3.66 -2.71
N THR A 96 -12.78 3.47 -1.91
CA THR A 96 -12.93 3.46 -0.47
C THR A 96 -13.68 4.76 -0.18
N GLY A 97 -14.89 4.67 0.38
CA GLY A 97 -15.85 5.78 0.52
C GLY A 97 -15.41 6.92 1.44
N HIS A 98 -14.12 7.23 1.46
CA HIS A 98 -13.51 8.31 2.19
C HIS A 98 -12.67 9.15 1.22
N PRO A 99 -12.81 10.49 1.20
CA PRO A 99 -11.99 11.35 0.36
C PRO A 99 -10.50 11.18 0.70
N PRO A 100 -9.60 11.37 -0.29
CA PRO A 100 -8.15 11.26 -0.12
C PRO A 100 -7.55 12.32 0.84
N TYR A 101 -8.38 13.22 1.35
CA TYR A 101 -8.03 14.24 2.34
C TYR A 101 -9.01 14.18 3.52
N ARG A 102 -8.47 13.93 4.72
CA ARG A 102 -9.15 14.18 6.00
C ARG A 102 -8.95 15.67 6.34
N LEU A 103 -10.00 16.48 6.22
CA LEU A 103 -10.01 17.92 6.53
C LEU A 103 -9.81 18.24 8.02
N ASP A 104 -9.79 17.21 8.85
CA ASP A 104 -9.79 17.23 10.31
C ASP A 104 -8.38 17.05 10.92
N LEU A 105 -7.35 16.79 10.11
CA LEU A 105 -5.98 16.50 10.58
C LEU A 105 -4.91 17.53 10.18
N ALA A 106 -5.25 18.59 9.46
CA ALA A 106 -4.35 19.73 9.29
C ALA A 106 -4.86 20.88 10.17
N PRO A 107 -4.06 21.40 11.14
CA PRO A 107 -4.33 22.71 11.70
C PRO A 107 -4.42 23.69 10.52
N ASN A 108 -5.42 24.57 10.52
CA ASN A 108 -5.57 25.59 9.49
C ASN A 108 -4.25 26.37 9.30
N ASP A 109 -3.54 26.11 8.20
CA ASP A 109 -2.35 26.86 7.77
C ASP A 109 -2.67 28.27 7.25
N PHE A 110 -3.92 28.73 7.44
CA PHE A 110 -4.33 30.12 7.18
C PHE A 110 -3.52 31.15 7.97
N SER A 111 -2.81 30.74 9.03
CA SER A 111 -1.88 31.59 9.77
C SER A 111 -0.49 31.73 9.12
N LEU A 112 -0.16 30.90 8.12
CA LEU A 112 1.13 30.94 7.42
C LEU A 112 1.14 31.89 6.22
N ILE A 113 0.00 32.49 5.86
CA ILE A 113 -0.06 33.48 4.78
C ILE A 113 0.34 34.86 5.34
N PRO A 114 1.51 35.41 4.99
CA PRO A 114 1.88 36.77 5.38
C PRO A 114 0.93 37.73 4.68
N SER A 115 0.27 38.59 5.44
CA SER A 115 -0.65 39.60 4.90
C SER A 115 0.09 40.51 3.91
N VAL A 116 -0.28 40.46 2.63
CA VAL A 116 0.20 41.40 1.62
C VAL A 116 -0.48 42.74 1.90
N LYS A 117 0.24 43.63 2.59
CA LYS A 117 -0.16 45.04 2.72
C LYS A 117 -0.07 45.68 1.33
N ASN A 118 -1.20 45.77 0.64
CA ASN A 118 -1.33 46.70 -0.49
C ASN A 118 -1.33 48.14 0.04
N LYS A 119 -0.61 48.98 -0.70
CA LYS A 119 -0.20 50.35 -0.39
C LYS A 119 -1.32 51.36 -0.63
#